data_AF-A0A117SSY7-F1
#
_entry.id   AF-A0A117SSY7-F1
#
_cell.length_a   1.000
_cell.length_b   1.000
_cell.length_c   1.000
_cell.angle_alpha   90.00
_cell.angle_beta   90.00
_cell.angle_gamma   90.00
#
_symmetry.space_group_name_H-M   'P 1'
#
loop_
_entity.id
_entity.type
_entity.pdbx_description
1 polymer ?
#
loop_
_entity_poly.entity_id
_entity_poly.type
_entity_poly.pdbx_seq_one_letter_code
_entity_poly.pdbx_strand_id
1 'polypeptide(L)'
;MLIHCSARKRIRPDNPPGFDLDNEDYYTSTLPSLPAFMMYTGLEFVKTIQHLRLKPESVFILSARYGLIRGDQPILPYEAKITVKNYTTVVDGWVKSRRGNGGLNSFINSRFNLLIVRGIL
;
A
#
# COMPACT_ATOMS: atom_id res chain seq x y z
N MET A 1 -6.68 -12.02 13.03
CA MET A 1 -5.72 -11.47 12.06
C MET A 1 -6.14 -11.96 10.68
N LEU A 2 -6.49 -11.07 9.75
CA LEU A 2 -6.95 -11.42 8.41
C LEU A 2 -5.87 -11.01 7.41
N ILE A 3 -5.26 -11.99 6.75
CA ILE A 3 -4.20 -11.77 5.76
C ILE A 3 -4.79 -12.09 4.38
N HIS A 4 -5.03 -11.07 3.56
CA HIS A 4 -5.61 -11.23 2.22
C HIS A 4 -4.70 -10.60 1.18
N CYS A 5 -4.25 -11.40 0.21
CA CYS A 5 -3.56 -10.88 -0.97
C CYS A 5 -4.62 -10.27 -1.91
N SER A 6 -4.41 -9.03 -2.35
CA SER A 6 -5.37 -8.33 -3.22
C SER A 6 -4.71 -7.88 -4.50
N ALA A 7 -5.42 -8.03 -5.62
CA ALA A 7 -5.08 -7.35 -6.86
C ALA A 7 -5.06 -5.83 -6.64
N ARG A 8 -4.32 -5.12 -7.48
CA ARG A 8 -4.26 -3.65 -7.46
C ARG A 8 -4.78 -3.08 -8.77
N LYS A 9 -5.25 -1.84 -8.73
CA LYS A 9 -5.50 -1.06 -9.94
C LYS A 9 -4.20 -0.96 -10.73
N ARG A 10 -4.27 -1.38 -11.99
CA ARG A 10 -3.16 -1.16 -12.92
C ARG A 10 -3.17 0.28 -13.39
N ILE A 11 -2.00 0.87 -13.47
CA ILE A 11 -1.79 2.17 -14.11
C ILE A 11 -1.08 2.00 -15.45
N ARG A 12 -1.44 2.85 -16.42
CA ARG A 12 -0.92 2.81 -17.80
C ARG A 12 0.04 3.94 -18.21
N PRO A 13 0.67 4.74 -17.33
CA PRO A 13 1.71 5.66 -17.80
C PRO A 13 2.93 4.87 -18.29
N ASP A 14 3.71 5.46 -19.20
CA ASP A 14 4.90 4.82 -19.80
C ASP A 14 5.96 4.44 -18.74
N ASN A 15 6.01 5.19 -17.63
CA ASN A 15 6.89 4.90 -16.49
C ASN A 15 6.12 5.03 -15.15
N PRO A 16 5.37 4.00 -14.73
CA PRO A 16 4.60 4.04 -13.49
C PRO A 16 5.53 4.08 -12.26
N PRO A 17 5.11 4.72 -11.14
CA PRO A 17 5.87 4.69 -9.91
C PRO A 17 6.18 3.25 -9.47
N GLY A 18 7.45 2.94 -9.22
CA GLY A 18 7.93 1.62 -8.83
C GLY A 18 8.31 1.54 -7.34
N PHE A 19 9.54 1.10 -7.04
CA PHE A 19 10.12 1.13 -5.69
C PHE A 19 10.91 2.42 -5.39
N ASP A 20 10.97 3.32 -6.36
CA ASP A 20 11.75 4.55 -6.38
C ASP A 20 11.04 5.70 -5.65
N LEU A 21 11.03 5.62 -4.31
CA LEU A 21 10.49 6.67 -3.44
C LEU A 21 11.22 8.01 -3.58
N ASP A 22 12.45 8.02 -4.09
CA ASP A 22 13.21 9.24 -4.33
C ASP A 22 12.61 10.11 -5.44
N ASN A 23 11.80 9.51 -6.34
CA ASN A 23 11.10 10.20 -7.43
C ASN A 23 9.67 10.63 -7.05
N GLU A 24 9.26 10.50 -5.78
CA GLU A 24 7.88 10.76 -5.34
C GLU A 24 7.40 12.17 -5.71
N ASP A 25 8.25 13.18 -5.59
CA ASP A 25 7.89 14.57 -5.87
C ASP A 25 7.58 14.77 -7.36
N TYR A 26 8.35 14.12 -8.25
CA TYR A 26 8.07 14.10 -9.69
C TYR A 26 6.73 13.45 -9.99
N TYR A 27 6.46 12.27 -9.41
CA TYR A 27 5.19 11.58 -9.62
C TYR A 27 3.99 12.36 -9.08
N THR A 28 4.16 13.05 -7.95
CA THR A 28 3.08 13.85 -7.34
C THR A 28 2.67 15.01 -8.24
N SER A 29 3.62 15.56 -9.02
CA SER A 29 3.32 16.62 -9.98
C SER A 29 2.60 16.15 -11.25
N THR A 30 2.58 14.84 -11.53
CA THR A 30 2.10 14.27 -12.80
C THR A 30 0.94 13.29 -12.66
N LEU A 31 0.74 12.70 -11.48
CA LEU A 31 -0.29 11.68 -11.24
C LEU A 31 -1.21 12.09 -10.08
N PRO A 32 -2.53 11.92 -10.23
CA PRO A 32 -3.45 12.18 -9.14
C PRO A 32 -3.29 11.12 -8.03
N SER A 33 -3.27 11.58 -6.78
CA SER A 33 -3.34 10.69 -5.62
C SER A 33 -4.74 10.09 -5.45
N LEU A 34 -4.81 8.91 -4.84
CA LEU A 34 -6.06 8.31 -4.35
C LEU A 34 -5.87 7.74 -2.94
N PRO A 35 -6.94 7.59 -2.15
CA PRO A 35 -6.87 6.86 -0.89
C PRO A 35 -6.33 5.45 -1.12
N ALA A 36 -5.39 4.99 -0.30
CA ALA A 36 -4.75 3.68 -0.44
C ALA A 36 -5.77 2.54 -0.59
N PHE A 37 -6.88 2.64 0.13
CA PHE A 37 -7.99 1.71 0.06
C PHE A 37 -8.53 1.50 -1.37
N MET A 38 -8.59 2.57 -2.17
CA MET A 38 -9.07 2.52 -3.56
C MET A 38 -8.07 1.90 -4.54
N MET A 39 -6.83 1.64 -4.10
CA MET A 39 -5.79 1.02 -4.94
C MET A 39 -6.00 -0.49 -5.05
N TYR A 40 -6.63 -1.14 -4.07
CA TYR A 40 -6.73 -2.59 -3.99
C TYR A 40 -8.12 -3.07 -4.42
N THR A 41 -8.15 -3.98 -5.39
CA THR A 41 -9.36 -4.39 -6.12
C THR A 41 -9.60 -5.90 -6.11
N GLY A 42 -8.73 -6.68 -5.48
CA GLY A 42 -8.91 -8.12 -5.33
C GLY A 42 -10.23 -8.45 -4.62
N LEU A 43 -10.92 -9.48 -5.12
CA LEU A 43 -12.24 -9.87 -4.65
C LEU A 43 -12.29 -10.10 -3.14
N GLU A 44 -11.27 -10.77 -2.60
CA GLU A 44 -11.16 -11.06 -1.16
C GLU A 44 -11.03 -9.81 -0.31
N PHE A 45 -10.29 -8.80 -0.80
CA PHE A 45 -10.19 -7.51 -0.13
C PHE A 45 -11.55 -6.81 -0.12
N VAL A 46 -12.18 -6.69 -1.28
CA VAL A 46 -13.49 -6.01 -1.40
C VAL A 46 -14.54 -6.69 -0.53
N LYS A 47 -14.64 -8.02 -0.59
CA LYS A 47 -15.57 -8.80 0.24
C LYS A 47 -15.29 -8.65 1.73
N THR A 48 -14.03 -8.72 2.15
CA THR A 48 -13.66 -8.59 3.57
C THR A 48 -14.08 -7.23 4.11
N ILE A 49 -13.80 -6.15 3.38
CA ILE A 49 -14.15 -4.81 3.82
C ILE A 49 -15.68 -4.63 3.85
N GLN A 50 -16.39 -5.11 2.84
CA GLN A 50 -17.86 -5.05 2.81
C GLN A 50 -18.49 -5.84 3.95
N HIS A 51 -18.03 -7.08 4.17
CA HIS A 51 -18.55 -7.98 5.20
C HIS A 51 -18.35 -7.41 6.61
N LEU A 52 -17.15 -6.89 6.88
CA LEU A 52 -16.79 -6.32 8.18
C LEU A 52 -17.17 -4.85 8.34
N ARG A 53 -17.76 -4.23 7.31
CA ARG A 53 -18.12 -2.80 7.27
C ARG A 53 -16.96 -1.88 7.68
N LEU A 54 -15.74 -2.24 7.26
CA LEU A 54 -14.53 -1.52 7.63
C LEU A 54 -14.49 -0.16 6.92
N LYS A 55 -14.16 0.89 7.67
CA LYS A 55 -13.95 2.22 7.12
C LYS A 55 -12.48 2.40 6.72
N PRO A 56 -12.15 3.16 5.66
CA PRO A 56 -10.76 3.32 5.21
C PRO A 56 -9.77 3.72 6.32
N GLU A 57 -10.19 4.59 7.23
CA GLU A 57 -9.38 5.07 8.36
C GLU A 57 -9.05 3.99 9.41
N SER A 58 -9.82 2.90 9.43
CA SER A 58 -9.70 1.77 10.36
C SER A 58 -8.86 0.61 9.82
N VAL A 59 -8.36 0.75 8.59
CA VAL A 59 -7.61 -0.29 7.87
C VAL A 59 -6.16 0.15 7.71
N PHE A 60 -5.23 -0.73 8.04
CA PHE A 60 -3.84 -0.61 7.60
C PHE A 60 -3.59 -1.56 6.45
N ILE A 61 -2.74 -1.14 5.51
CA ILE A 61 -2.38 -1.87 4.33
C ILE A 61 -0.86 -1.96 4.23
N LEU A 62 -0.34 -3.17 4.01
CA LEU A 62 1.08 -3.36 3.69
C LEU A 62 1.33 -3.18 2.18
N SER A 63 1.65 -1.97 1.76
CA SER A 63 2.00 -1.60 0.39
C SER A 63 3.42 -2.04 0.03
N ALA A 64 3.63 -2.44 -1.22
CA ALA A 64 4.96 -2.74 -1.75
C ALA A 64 5.86 -1.50 -1.86
N ARG A 65 5.29 -0.35 -2.22
CA ARG A 65 6.02 0.92 -2.38
C ARG A 65 6.14 1.67 -1.05
N TYR A 66 5.03 1.76 -0.32
CA TYR A 66 4.93 2.64 0.85
C TYR A 66 5.02 1.91 2.21
N GLY A 67 5.32 0.61 2.20
CA GLY A 67 5.26 -0.27 3.37
C GLY A 67 3.93 -0.14 4.10
N LEU A 68 3.94 0.02 5.43
CA LEU A 68 2.70 0.09 6.19
C LEU A 68 2.05 1.48 6.09
N ILE A 69 0.84 1.54 5.54
CA ILE A 69 0.06 2.78 5.33
C ILE A 69 -1.38 2.62 5.83
N ARG A 70 -2.05 3.74 6.14
CA ARG A 70 -3.49 3.73 6.44
C ARG A 70 -4.32 3.67 5.16
N GLY A 71 -5.53 3.11 5.23
CA GLY A 71 -6.41 2.97 4.06
C GLY A 71 -6.90 4.31 3.51
N ASP A 72 -7.09 5.31 4.35
CA ASP A 72 -7.46 6.68 3.96
C ASP A 72 -6.28 7.54 3.50
N GLN A 73 -5.04 7.06 3.70
CA GLN A 73 -3.84 7.80 3.31
C GLN A 73 -3.83 8.02 1.79
N PRO A 74 -3.69 9.27 1.31
CA PRO A 74 -3.47 9.54 -0.10
C PRO A 74 -2.14 8.92 -0.55
N ILE A 75 -2.19 8.16 -1.64
CA ILE A 75 -1.01 7.58 -2.28
C ILE A 75 -1.06 7.80 -3.78
N LEU A 76 0.10 7.80 -4.42
CA LEU A 76 0.16 7.68 -5.86
C LEU A 76 -0.07 6.21 -6.25
N PRO A 77 -0.89 5.94 -7.27
CA PRO A 77 -0.95 4.60 -7.83
C PRO A 77 0.43 4.21 -8.36
N TYR A 78 0.78 2.92 -8.25
CA TYR A 78 2.13 2.42 -8.45
C TYR A 78 2.13 0.97 -8.97
N GLU A 79 3.21 0.57 -9.63
CA GLU A 79 3.45 -0.80 -10.12
C GLU A 79 4.70 -1.39 -9.44
N ALA A 80 4.52 -1.89 -8.21
CA ALA A 80 5.61 -2.50 -7.43
C ALA A 80 5.14 -3.79 -6.75
N LYS A 81 5.94 -4.87 -6.82
CA LYS A 81 5.57 -6.18 -6.26
C LYS A 81 6.66 -6.78 -5.38
N ILE A 82 6.27 -7.12 -4.15
CA ILE A 82 7.11 -7.90 -3.25
C ILE A 82 7.09 -9.36 -3.68
N THR A 83 8.26 -9.86 -4.04
CA THR A 83 8.56 -11.24 -4.40
C THR A 83 9.54 -11.81 -3.37
N VAL A 84 9.74 -13.13 -3.38
CA VAL A 84 10.75 -13.76 -2.53
C VAL A 84 12.15 -13.22 -2.83
N LYS A 85 12.43 -12.86 -4.09
CA LYS A 85 13.76 -12.41 -4.53
C LYS A 85 14.11 -11.00 -4.07
N ASN A 86 13.13 -10.10 -3.96
CA ASN A 86 13.37 -8.68 -3.60
C ASN A 86 12.86 -8.31 -2.20
N TYR A 87 12.32 -9.27 -1.44
CA TYR A 87 11.73 -9.02 -0.12
C TYR A 87 12.65 -8.24 0.82
N THR A 88 13.86 -8.75 1.06
CA THR A 88 14.82 -8.15 2.00
C THR A 88 15.18 -6.72 1.57
N THR A 89 15.54 -6.53 0.31
CA THR A 89 15.91 -5.21 -0.24
C THR A 89 14.76 -4.20 -0.12
N VAL A 90 13.53 -4.62 -0.40
CA VAL A 90 12.35 -3.75 -0.30
C VAL A 90 12.06 -3.37 1.15
N VAL A 91 12.10 -4.34 2.07
CA VAL A 91 11.87 -4.10 3.50
C VAL A 91 12.96 -3.20 4.08
N ASP A 92 14.23 -3.46 3.78
CA ASP A 92 15.34 -2.59 4.19
C ASP A 92 15.18 -1.18 3.63
N GLY A 93 14.69 -1.05 2.40
CA GLY A 93 14.35 0.22 1.77
C GLY A 93 13.27 0.97 2.54
N TRP A 94 12.23 0.29 3.04
CA TRP A 94 11.21 0.92 3.88
C TRP A 94 11.74 1.36 5.25
N VAL A 95 12.65 0.59 5.85
CA VAL A 95 13.24 0.93 7.15
C VAL A 95 14.16 2.16 7.00
N LYS A 96 14.93 2.21 5.91
CA LYS A 96 15.83 3.34 5.61
C LYS A 96 15.06 4.59 5.17
N SER A 97 14.01 4.43 4.36
CA SER A 97 13.19 5.55 3.88
C SER A 97 12.07 5.86 4.88
N ARG A 98 12.10 7.03 5.51
CA ARG A 98 11.02 7.45 6.43
C ARG A 98 9.63 7.51 5.76
N ARG A 99 9.58 7.56 4.43
CA ARG A 99 8.36 7.56 3.61
C ARG A 99 7.80 6.16 3.33
N GLY A 100 8.60 5.10 3.50
CA GLY A 100 8.21 3.71 3.25
C GLY A 100 7.64 2.96 4.46
N ASN A 101 7.63 3.54 5.66
CA ASN A 101 7.04 2.94 6.86
C ASN A 101 6.27 3.97 7.71
N GLY A 102 5.77 5.04 7.08
CA GLY A 102 5.16 6.18 7.77
C GLY A 102 3.95 5.82 8.65
N GLY A 103 3.23 4.73 8.34
CA GLY A 103 2.11 4.25 9.13
C GLY A 103 2.49 3.41 10.37
N LEU A 104 3.77 3.06 10.56
CA LEU A 104 4.20 2.16 11.64
C LEU A 104 3.93 2.74 13.04
N ASN A 105 4.25 4.01 13.26
CA ASN A 105 3.98 4.66 14.55
C ASN A 105 2.48 4.74 14.84
N SER A 106 1.67 5.05 13.83
CA SER A 106 0.21 5.07 13.97
C SER A 106 -0.32 3.67 14.31
N PHE A 107 0.20 2.63 13.66
CA PHE A 107 -0.17 1.24 13.89
C PHE A 107 0.14 0.78 15.32
N ILE A 108 1.35 1.05 15.83
CA ILE A 108 1.78 0.63 17.18
C ILE A 108 0.92 1.29 18.27
N ASN A 109 0.52 2.54 18.06
CA ASN A 109 -0.12 3.35 19.11
C ASN A 109 -1.65 3.27 19.12
N SER A 110 -2.29 2.44 18.30
CA SER A 110 -3.75 2.34 18.35
C SER A 110 -4.28 0.91 18.11
N ARG A 111 -5.55 0.70 18.47
CA ARG A 111 -6.21 -0.62 18.34
C ARG A 111 -6.86 -0.73 16.97
N PHE A 112 -6.34 -1.60 16.10
CA PHE A 112 -6.84 -1.76 14.73
C PHE A 112 -7.00 -3.23 14.34
N ASN A 113 -7.79 -3.46 13.28
CA ASN A 113 -7.77 -4.71 12.53
C ASN A 113 -6.67 -4.63 11.47
N LEU A 114 -5.65 -5.48 11.56
CA LEU A 114 -4.59 -5.54 10.55
C LEU A 114 -5.06 -6.30 9.31
N LEU A 115 -5.05 -5.64 8.15
CA LEU A 115 -5.28 -6.24 6.85
C LEU A 115 -4.01 -6.17 6.00
N ILE A 116 -3.23 -7.25 5.97
CA ILE A 116 -1.99 -7.30 5.21
C ILE A 116 -2.33 -7.60 3.74
N VAL A 117 -2.14 -6.60 2.86
CA VAL A 117 -2.39 -6.75 1.42
C VAL A 117 -1.11 -6.98 0.63
N ARG A 118 -0.72 -8.25 0.48
CA ARG A 118 0.37 -8.60 -0.43
C ARG A 118 -0.17 -8.63 -1.87
N GLY A 119 0.35 -7.78 -2.74
CA GLY A 119 -0.06 -7.76 -4.15
C GLY A 119 0.38 -9.03 -4.89
N ILE A 120 -0.58 -9.77 -5.44
CA ILE A 120 -0.37 -10.83 -6.43
C ILE A 120 -1.09 -10.38 -7.71
N LEU A 121 -0.48 -10.66 -8.86
CA LEU A 121 -0.98 -10.27 -10.18
C LEU A 121 -2.33 -10.93 -10.47
#